data_AF-A0A4R6V2X7-F1
#
_entry.id   AF-A0A4R6V2X7-F1
#
_cell.length_a   1.000
_cell.length_b   1.000
_cell.length_c   1.000
_cell.angle_alpha   90.00
_cell.angle_beta   90.00
_cell.angle_gamma   90.00
#
_symmetry.space_group_name_H-M   'P 1'
#
loop_
_entity.id
_entity.type
_entity.pdbx_description
1 polymer ?
#
loop_
_entity_poly.entity_id
_entity_poly.type
_entity_poly.pdbx_seq_one_letter_code
_entity_poly.pdbx_strand_id
1 'polypeptide(L)'
;MGSGCGDRSRRGLDHRWDAALTERRNVPGGFWTAGADPRAACEALTGSVALADLAGLAMLTDGASRLTDTFGLATWRTMLDLLWAEGPHALIARVRDAERADADGKRWPRSKSHDDATVLTWRPTARTLPDSR
;
A
#
# COMPACT_ATOMS: atom_id res chain seq x y z
N MET A 1 20.35 29.97 29.45
CA MET A 1 20.67 29.42 28.12
C MET A 1 20.30 27.94 28.18
N GLY A 2 19.02 27.57 28.10
CA GLY A 2 18.25 27.49 26.85
C GLY A 2 18.72 26.26 26.07
N SER A 3 18.37 25.06 26.55
CA SER A 3 17.32 24.18 25.98
C SER A 3 17.76 23.46 24.69
N GLY A 4 17.72 22.12 24.76
CA GLY A 4 18.37 21.20 23.82
C GLY A 4 17.67 20.99 22.48
N CYS A 5 18.19 20.03 21.71
CA CYS A 5 17.43 19.28 20.71
C CYS A 5 18.26 18.11 20.18
N GLY A 6 17.65 16.92 20.11
CA GLY A 6 18.13 15.82 19.27
C GLY A 6 18.79 14.65 19.98
N ASP A 7 18.09 14.00 20.91
CA ASP A 7 18.32 12.59 21.21
C ASP A 7 18.20 11.78 19.90
N ARG A 8 19.35 11.31 19.40
CA ARG A 8 19.44 10.36 18.29
C ARG A 8 19.21 8.95 18.84
N SER A 9 18.01 8.68 19.32
CA SER A 9 17.60 7.32 19.66
C SER A 9 17.13 6.58 18.40
N ARG A 10 18.08 6.29 17.51
CA ARG A 10 17.95 5.27 16.47
C ARG A 10 17.84 3.89 17.13
N ARG A 11 16.63 3.36 17.32
CA ARG A 11 16.34 1.94 17.62
C ARG A 11 14.84 1.71 17.39
N GLY A 12 14.35 0.83 16.52
CA GLY A 12 15.03 -0.18 15.72
C GLY A 12 14.14 -0.75 14.64
N LEU A 13 14.60 -0.65 13.40
CA LEU A 13 14.77 -1.82 12.55
C LEU A 13 16.26 -1.87 12.24
N ASP A 14 16.89 -3.01 12.49
CA ASP A 14 18.32 -3.18 12.25
C ASP A 14 18.62 -2.90 10.77
N HIS A 15 19.52 -1.96 10.48
CA HIS A 15 19.91 -1.56 9.12
C HIS A 15 20.30 -2.76 8.24
N ARG A 16 20.69 -3.88 8.85
CA ARG A 16 20.94 -5.15 8.16
C ARG A 16 19.68 -5.76 7.54
N TRP A 17 18.49 -5.57 8.12
CA TRP A 17 17.23 -6.02 7.52
C TRP A 17 16.89 -5.22 6.25
N ASP A 18 17.06 -3.90 6.27
CA ASP A 18 16.82 -3.07 5.09
C ASP A 18 17.83 -3.36 3.97
N ALA A 19 19.09 -3.58 4.32
CA ALA A 19 20.13 -3.99 3.37
C ALA A 19 19.80 -5.37 2.77
N ALA A 20 19.46 -6.36 3.59
CA ALA A 20 19.09 -7.70 3.13
C ALA A 20 17.83 -7.69 2.24
N LEU A 21 16.82 -6.87 2.56
CA LEU A 21 15.64 -6.71 1.71
C LEU A 21 15.98 -6.03 0.37
N THR A 22 16.91 -5.08 0.37
CA THR A 22 17.35 -4.40 -0.85
C THR A 22 18.13 -5.35 -1.76
N GLU A 23 19.05 -6.16 -1.21
CA GLU A 23 19.83 -7.15 -1.95
C GLU A 23 18.98 -8.25 -2.60
N ARG A 24 17.80 -8.52 -2.03
CA ARG A 24 16.86 -9.54 -2.52
C ARG A 24 15.78 -8.98 -3.45
N ARG A 25 15.72 -7.67 -3.67
CA ARG A 25 14.70 -7.03 -4.51
C ARG A 25 15.13 -7.03 -5.97
N ASN A 26 14.21 -7.42 -6.86
CA ASN A 26 14.38 -7.45 -8.31
C ASN A 26 15.60 -8.25 -8.79
N VAL A 27 15.84 -9.40 -8.14
CA VAL A 27 16.86 -10.37 -8.52
C VAL A 27 16.25 -11.78 -8.60
N PRO A 28 16.77 -12.65 -9.50
CA PRO A 28 16.35 -14.05 -9.55
C PRO A 28 16.51 -14.75 -8.19
N GLY A 29 15.50 -15.50 -7.77
CA GLY A 29 15.46 -16.15 -6.45
C GLY A 29 15.24 -15.20 -5.27
N GLY A 30 14.95 -13.92 -5.54
CA GLY A 30 14.49 -12.93 -4.57
C GLY A 30 12.99 -12.66 -4.71
N PHE A 31 12.60 -11.40 -4.52
CA PHE A 31 11.23 -10.93 -4.76
C PHE A 31 11.20 -9.79 -5.77
N TRP A 32 10.09 -9.69 -6.50
CA TRP A 32 9.89 -8.69 -7.54
C TRP A 32 8.95 -7.59 -7.07
N THR A 33 9.32 -6.34 -7.36
CA THR A 33 8.51 -5.16 -7.08
C THR A 33 8.55 -4.25 -8.29
N ALA A 34 7.38 -3.79 -8.73
CA ALA A 34 7.28 -2.79 -9.79
C ALA A 34 8.10 -1.54 -9.40
N GLY A 35 9.08 -1.19 -10.22
CA GLY A 35 10.04 -0.15 -9.90
C GLY A 35 10.94 0.18 -11.08
N ALA A 36 12.16 0.65 -10.81
CA ALA A 36 13.07 1.15 -11.84
C ALA A 36 13.62 0.07 -12.79
N ASP A 37 13.68 -1.20 -12.35
CA ASP A 37 14.14 -2.29 -13.20
C ASP A 37 12.98 -2.81 -14.07
N PRO A 38 13.02 -2.62 -15.40
CA PRO A 38 11.92 -3.05 -16.28
C PRO A 38 11.74 -4.56 -16.31
N ARG A 39 12.76 -5.36 -15.93
CA ARG A 39 12.63 -6.83 -15.87
C ARG A 39 11.59 -7.29 -14.85
N ALA A 40 11.33 -6.48 -13.82
CA ALA A 40 10.28 -6.77 -12.85
C ALA A 40 8.89 -6.92 -13.51
N ALA A 41 8.65 -6.26 -14.65
CA ALA A 41 7.40 -6.42 -15.40
C ALA A 41 7.26 -7.82 -16.02
N CYS A 42 8.36 -8.47 -16.41
CA CYS A 42 8.34 -9.83 -16.94
C CYS A 42 7.97 -10.88 -15.88
N GLU A 43 8.09 -10.52 -14.61
CA GLU A 43 7.91 -11.39 -13.45
C GLU A 43 6.56 -11.12 -12.77
N ALA A 44 5.73 -10.28 -13.38
CA ALA A 44 4.42 -9.94 -12.88
C ALA A 44 3.47 -11.15 -12.96
N LEU A 45 2.72 -11.38 -11.88
CA LEU A 45 1.57 -12.27 -11.91
C LEU A 45 0.44 -11.59 -12.68
N THR A 46 -0.05 -12.25 -13.72
CA THR A 46 -1.10 -11.73 -14.60
C THR A 46 -2.33 -12.63 -14.61
N GLY A 47 -3.48 -12.04 -14.94
CA GLY A 47 -4.75 -12.72 -15.06
C GLY A 47 -5.75 -11.82 -15.78
N SER A 48 -6.88 -12.39 -16.18
CA SER A 48 -7.96 -11.64 -16.85
C SER A 48 -9.31 -12.01 -16.26
N VAL A 49 -10.23 -11.05 -16.33
CA VAL A 49 -11.63 -11.19 -15.94
C VAL A 49 -12.47 -10.37 -16.91
N ALA A 50 -13.65 -10.85 -17.26
CA ALA A 50 -14.52 -10.10 -18.16
C ALA A 50 -15.01 -8.82 -17.48
N LEU A 51 -15.01 -7.71 -18.22
CA LEU A 51 -15.46 -6.42 -17.70
C LEU A 51 -16.91 -6.44 -17.21
N ALA A 52 -17.74 -7.29 -17.83
CA ALA A 52 -19.14 -7.49 -17.45
C ALA A 52 -19.31 -8.09 -16.04
N ASP A 53 -18.29 -8.81 -15.55
CA ASP A 53 -18.32 -9.48 -14.25
C ASP A 53 -17.66 -8.65 -13.13
N LEU A 54 -17.07 -7.49 -13.47
CA LEU A 54 -16.40 -6.60 -12.54
C LEU A 54 -17.39 -5.61 -11.90
N ALA A 55 -17.55 -5.69 -10.58
CA ALA A 55 -18.24 -4.65 -9.81
C ALA A 55 -17.40 -3.35 -9.67
N GLY A 56 -16.08 -3.46 -9.85
CA GLY A 56 -15.12 -2.37 -9.73
C GLY A 56 -13.70 -2.90 -9.55
N LEU A 57 -12.73 -1.99 -9.59
CA LEU A 57 -11.31 -2.26 -9.44
C LEU A 57 -10.71 -1.28 -8.43
N ALA A 58 -9.80 -1.78 -7.59
CA ALA A 58 -8.91 -0.95 -6.79
C ALA A 58 -7.46 -1.38 -7.05
N MET A 59 -6.59 -0.41 -7.32
CA MET A 59 -5.14 -0.59 -7.44
C MET A 59 -4.45 0.24 -6.36
N LEU A 60 -3.48 -0.35 -5.68
CA LEU A 60 -2.82 0.23 -4.51
C LEU A 60 -1.31 0.07 -4.65
N THR A 61 -0.56 1.09 -4.20
CA THR A 61 0.86 0.90 -3.87
C THR A 61 1.01 0.21 -2.51
N ASP A 62 2.20 -0.32 -2.24
CA ASP A 62 2.58 -0.86 -0.94
C ASP A 62 2.32 0.13 0.21
N GLY A 63 2.61 1.41 0.01
CA GLY A 63 2.30 2.46 0.99
C GLY A 63 0.81 2.63 1.28
N ALA A 64 -0.09 2.29 0.36
CA ALA A 64 -1.54 2.34 0.57
C ALA A 64 -2.12 1.04 1.15
N SER A 65 -1.51 -0.11 0.88
CA SER A 65 -1.98 -1.41 1.42
C SER A 65 -1.56 -1.63 2.88
N ARG A 66 -0.69 -0.77 3.44
CA ARG A 66 -0.19 -0.87 4.83
C ARG A 66 -1.27 -1.04 5.89
N LEU A 67 -2.45 -0.47 5.70
CA LEU A 67 -3.58 -0.64 6.62
C LEU A 67 -3.91 -2.12 6.87
N THR A 68 -3.77 -2.92 5.81
CA THR A 68 -3.97 -4.38 5.81
C THR A 68 -2.66 -5.10 6.10
N ASP A 69 -1.63 -4.89 5.28
CA ASP A 69 -0.44 -5.76 5.26
C ASP A 69 0.54 -5.48 6.40
N THR A 70 0.67 -4.22 6.83
CA THR A 70 1.63 -3.84 7.87
C THR A 70 0.95 -3.70 9.23
N PHE A 71 -0.19 -3.01 9.28
CA PHE A 71 -0.84 -2.65 10.52
C PHE A 71 -1.86 -3.68 11.00
N GLY A 72 -2.38 -4.51 10.08
CA GLY A 72 -3.42 -5.50 10.38
C GLY A 72 -4.69 -4.86 10.94
N LEU A 73 -4.94 -3.58 10.65
CA LEU A 73 -6.08 -2.82 11.16
C LEU A 73 -7.32 -2.98 10.29
N ALA A 74 -7.15 -3.53 9.09
CA ALA A 74 -8.22 -3.91 8.18
C ALA A 74 -7.89 -5.25 7.53
N THR A 75 -8.92 -5.99 7.16
CA THR A 75 -8.81 -7.04 6.14
C THR A 75 -8.91 -6.42 4.74
N TRP A 76 -8.51 -7.16 3.70
CA TRP A 76 -8.73 -6.75 2.31
C TRP A 76 -10.19 -6.40 2.02
N ARG A 77 -11.15 -7.17 2.57
CA ARG A 77 -12.57 -6.92 2.40
C ARG A 77 -12.99 -5.58 3.02
N THR A 78 -12.65 -5.37 4.29
CA THR A 78 -12.99 -4.12 4.99
C THR A 78 -12.28 -2.90 4.40
N MET A 79 -11.09 -3.08 3.82
CA MET A 79 -10.39 -2.01 3.10
C MET A 79 -11.12 -1.64 1.79
N LEU A 80 -11.61 -2.63 1.04
CA LEU A 80 -12.43 -2.39 -0.15
C LEU A 80 -13.77 -1.73 0.22
N ASP A 81 -14.43 -2.20 1.27
CA ASP A 81 -15.68 -1.59 1.76
C ASP A 81 -15.47 -0.10 2.10
N LEU A 82 -14.35 0.22 2.75
CA LEU A 82 -13.94 1.60 3.02
C LEU A 82 -13.73 2.41 1.73
N LEU A 83 -12.95 1.89 0.78
CA LEU A 83 -12.71 2.57 -0.49
C LEU A 83 -14.01 2.87 -1.24
N TRP A 84 -14.97 1.96 -1.12
CA TRP A 84 -16.26 2.05 -1.77
C TRP A 84 -17.26 2.97 -1.08
N ALA A 85 -17.17 3.11 0.24
CA ALA A 85 -18.04 3.97 1.03
C ALA A 85 -17.51 5.41 1.14
N GLU A 86 -16.21 5.56 1.38
CA GLU A 86 -15.59 6.85 1.76
C GLU A 86 -14.51 7.32 0.75
N GLY A 87 -14.13 6.46 -0.19
CA GLY A 87 -13.19 6.80 -1.26
C GLY A 87 -11.70 6.65 -0.90
N PRO A 88 -10.81 6.84 -1.90
CA PRO A 88 -9.35 6.69 -1.75
C PRO A 88 -8.73 7.57 -0.66
N HIS A 89 -9.21 8.80 -0.51
CA HIS A 89 -8.67 9.74 0.45
C HIS A 89 -8.85 9.24 1.90
N ALA A 90 -10.00 8.63 2.21
CA ALA A 90 -10.28 8.10 3.53
C ALA A 90 -9.40 6.89 3.89
N LEU A 91 -9.04 6.07 2.91
CA LEU A 91 -8.06 4.99 3.11
C LEU A 91 -6.68 5.57 3.46
N ILE A 92 -6.20 6.53 2.66
CA ILE A 92 -4.90 7.18 2.91
C ILE A 92 -4.90 7.86 4.29
N ALA A 93 -5.99 8.54 4.66
CA ALA A 93 -6.12 9.17 5.97
C ALA A 93 -5.96 8.16 7.12
N ARG A 94 -6.62 7.00 7.05
CA ARG A 94 -6.48 5.93 8.06
C ARG A 94 -5.08 5.34 8.12
N VAL A 95 -4.40 5.19 6.97
CA VAL A 95 -2.98 4.80 6.94
C VAL A 95 -2.15 5.83 7.71
N ARG A 96 -2.36 7.13 7.46
CA ARG A 96 -1.61 8.20 8.16
C ARG A 96 -1.95 8.28 9.64
N ASP A 97 -3.18 8.01 10.05
CA ASP A 97 -3.56 7.92 11.46
C ASP A 97 -2.82 6.80 12.18
N ALA A 98 -2.75 5.61 11.57
CA ALA A 98 -1.99 4.48 12.12
C ALA A 98 -0.49 4.80 12.21
N GLU A 99 0.08 5.42 11.18
CA GLU A 99 1.49 5.82 11.18
C GLU A 99 1.79 6.85 12.28
N ARG A 100 0.91 7.84 12.48
CA ARG A 100 1.05 8.85 13.54
C ARG A 100 0.89 8.26 14.94
N ALA A 101 -0.03 7.32 15.11
CA ALA A 101 -0.28 6.65 16.39
C ALA A 101 0.92 5.81 16.85
N ASP A 102 1.83 5.46 15.93
CA ASP A 102 3.05 4.72 16.21
C ASP A 102 4.25 5.34 15.48
N ALA A 103 4.49 6.64 15.66
CA ALA A 103 5.50 7.39 14.89
C ALA A 103 6.91 6.76 14.90
N ASP A 104 7.27 6.12 16.02
CA ASP A 104 8.56 5.44 16.23
C ASP A 104 8.62 4.02 15.64
N GLY A 105 7.50 3.45 15.17
CA GLY A 105 7.48 2.07 14.68
C GLY A 105 7.63 1.00 15.76
N LYS A 106 7.24 1.29 17.01
CA LYS A 106 7.37 0.35 18.13
C LYS A 106 6.29 -0.72 18.08
N ARG A 107 5.06 -0.32 17.76
CA ARG A 107 3.92 -1.24 17.64
C ARG A 107 3.96 -2.01 16.32
N TRP A 108 4.28 -1.33 15.22
CA TRP A 108 4.43 -1.92 13.90
C TRP A 108 5.83 -1.61 13.36
N PRO A 109 6.80 -2.51 13.61
CA PRO A 109 8.19 -2.35 13.16
C PRO A 109 8.25 -2.13 11.65
N ARG A 110 8.83 -0.99 11.25
CA ARG A 110 8.91 -0.55 9.84
C ARG A 110 10.12 0.35 9.60
N SER A 111 10.64 0.32 8.37
CA SER A 111 11.88 1.05 8.02
C SER A 111 11.63 2.51 7.73
N LYS A 112 10.41 2.85 7.34
CA LYS A 112 9.95 4.22 7.15
C LYS A 112 8.71 4.50 7.99
N SER A 113 8.71 5.64 8.69
CA SER A 113 7.52 6.14 9.41
C SER A 113 6.35 6.35 8.46
N HIS A 114 6.61 6.87 7.26
CA HIS A 114 5.65 7.07 6.17
C HIS A 114 6.19 6.52 4.85
N ASP A 115 5.32 5.94 4.04
CA ASP A 115 5.62 5.55 2.66
C ASP A 115 4.68 6.21 1.66
N ASP A 116 5.09 6.31 0.39
CA ASP A 116 4.26 6.91 -0.66
C ASP A 116 3.02 6.06 -0.93
N ALA A 117 1.84 6.66 -0.78
CA ALA A 117 0.57 5.96 -0.85
C ALA A 117 -0.26 6.47 -2.03
N THR A 118 -0.44 5.62 -3.04
CA THR A 118 -1.31 5.89 -4.20
C THR A 118 -2.42 4.84 -4.27
N VAL A 119 -3.63 5.32 -4.54
CA VAL A 119 -4.81 4.48 -4.72
C VAL A 119 -5.55 4.94 -5.96
N LEU A 120 -5.88 4.00 -6.85
CA LEU A 120 -6.77 4.20 -7.98
C LEU A 120 -7.99 3.30 -7.80
N THR A 121 -9.18 3.88 -7.93
CA THR A 121 -10.44 3.13 -7.92
C THR A 121 -11.20 3.39 -9.21
N TRP A 122 -11.78 2.33 -9.76
CA TRP A 122 -12.65 2.40 -10.94
C TRP A 122 -13.92 1.59 -10.70
N ARG A 123 -15.05 2.08 -11.19
CA ARG A 123 -16.32 1.34 -11.24
C ARG A 123 -16.92 1.47 -12.63
N PRO A 124 -17.56 0.41 -13.15
CA PRO A 124 -18.36 0.53 -14.35
C PRO A 124 -19.47 1.56 -14.10
N THR A 125 -19.63 2.51 -15.02
CA THR A 125 -20.86 3.28 -15.10
C THR A 125 -21.99 2.34 -15.52
N ALA A 126 -23.17 2.50 -14.92
CA ALA A 126 -24.34 1.75 -15.37
C ALA A 126 -24.51 1.95 -16.88
N ARG A 127 -24.47 0.85 -17.63
CA ARG A 127 -24.71 0.90 -19.07
C ARG A 127 -26.21 1.15 -19.25
N THR A 128 -26.58 2.37 -19.63
CA THR A 128 -27.93 2.64 -20.14
C THR A 128 -28.10 1.81 -21.41
N LEU A 129 -28.78 0.67 -21.32
CA LEU A 129 -29.21 -0.04 -22.52
C LEU A 129 -30.24 0.87 -23.22
N PRO A 130 -30.11 1.12 -24.53
CA PRO A 130 -31.16 1.81 -25.26
C PRO A 130 -32.44 0.98 -25.18
N ASP A 131 -33.53 1.65 -24.86
CA ASP A 131 -34.86 1.08 -24.74
C ASP A 131 -35.25 0.46 -26.09
N SER A 132 -35.39 -0.87 -26.16
CA SER A 132 -35.84 -1.56 -27.36
C SER A 132 -37.35 -1.40 -27.48
N ARG A 133 -37.77 -0.42 -28.28
CA ARG A 133 -39.13 -0.37 -28.84
C ARG A 133 -39.24 -1.23 -30.08
#